data_AF-A0A7S0YPS9-F1
#
_entry.id   AF-A0A7S0YPS9-F1
#
_cell.length_a   1.000
_cell.length_b   1.000
_cell.length_c   1.000
_cell.angle_alpha   90.00
_cell.angle_beta   90.00
_cell.angle_gamma   90.00
#
_symmetry.space_group_name_H-M   'P 1'
#
loop_
_entity.id
_entity.type
_entity.pdbx_description
1 polymer ?
#
loop_
_entity_poly.entity_id
_entity_poly.type
_entity_poly.pdbx_seq_one_letter_code
_entity_poly.pdbx_strand_id
1 'polypeptide(L)'
;AGESSSNSGPGLSVPEAGPHPSQSASPHTAVTREDTPSQPRTEGTEWVLHLTSRLFFTLLRNEDETVRQIRKYPVLFYFSNPLAEMYEPFCEDFGPVNISVVCQFCEDLRARVCDPRLENRMLVFYGYAGNAQVTANMVFLLMAFLTMDLGMSVEEAAS
;
A
#
# COMPACT_ATOMS: atom_id res chain seq x y z
N ALA A 1 -20.44 67.95 -17.23
CA ALA A 1 -19.19 67.63 -17.96
C ALA A 1 -18.79 66.23 -17.53
N GLY A 2 -18.57 65.25 -18.39
CA GLY A 2 -18.53 65.13 -19.83
C GLY A 2 -18.36 63.63 -20.10
N GLU A 3 -18.67 63.22 -21.32
CA GLU A 3 -18.64 61.83 -21.83
C GLU A 3 -17.31 61.13 -21.55
N SER A 4 -17.23 59.81 -21.45
CA SER A 4 -16.97 58.85 -22.55
C SER A 4 -16.03 57.77 -21.97
N SER A 5 -15.96 56.50 -22.35
CA SER A 5 -16.63 55.68 -23.36
C SER A 5 -16.29 54.20 -23.08
N SER A 6 -17.23 53.33 -23.45
CA SER A 6 -17.06 52.01 -24.09
C SER A 6 -16.01 51.01 -23.58
N ASN A 7 -16.48 49.80 -23.25
CA ASN A 7 -15.80 48.60 -23.73
C ASN A 7 -16.82 47.62 -24.32
N SER A 8 -16.50 47.12 -25.51
CA SER A 8 -17.39 46.40 -26.42
C SER A 8 -16.82 45.03 -26.77
N GLY A 9 -17.63 43.98 -26.57
CA GLY A 9 -17.61 42.70 -27.30
C GLY A 9 -16.70 41.58 -26.79
N PRO A 10 -16.79 40.36 -27.34
CA PRO A 10 -17.93 39.67 -27.99
C PRO A 10 -18.29 38.35 -27.25
N GLY A 11 -19.53 37.87 -27.21
CA GLY A 11 -20.16 37.14 -28.32
C GLY A 11 -19.59 35.72 -28.47
N LEU A 12 -19.89 34.80 -27.52
CA LEU A 12 -19.57 33.37 -27.68
C LEU A 12 -20.59 32.71 -28.61
N SER A 13 -20.15 32.45 -29.84
CA SER A 13 -20.85 31.64 -30.83
C SER A 13 -20.54 30.16 -30.60
N VAL A 14 -21.56 29.37 -30.29
CA VAL A 14 -21.49 27.90 -30.23
C VAL A 14 -21.58 27.34 -31.65
N PRO A 15 -20.65 26.47 -32.11
CA PRO A 15 -20.86 25.72 -33.34
C PRO A 15 -21.65 24.43 -33.05
N GLU A 16 -22.79 24.33 -33.70
CA GLU A 16 -23.59 23.14 -33.90
C GLU A 16 -22.84 22.14 -34.80
N ALA A 17 -22.56 20.94 -34.30
CA ALA A 17 -21.97 19.86 -35.09
C ALA A 17 -23.08 18.97 -35.66
N GLY A 18 -23.24 19.02 -36.98
CA GLY A 18 -24.16 18.18 -37.75
C GLY A 18 -23.76 16.69 -37.80
N PRO A 19 -24.64 15.83 -38.35
CA PRO A 19 -24.55 14.38 -38.25
C PRO A 19 -23.72 13.76 -39.38
N HIS A 20 -22.99 12.68 -39.08
CA HIS A 20 -22.40 11.80 -40.09
C HIS A 20 -22.41 10.32 -39.62
N PRO A 21 -22.27 9.34 -40.53
CA PRO A 21 -23.18 8.22 -40.65
C PRO A 21 -22.58 6.85 -40.29
N SER A 22 -23.46 5.85 -40.35
CA SER A 22 -23.33 4.42 -40.14
C SER A 22 -22.13 3.69 -40.78
N GLN A 23 -21.60 2.74 -40.00
CA GLN A 23 -21.09 1.38 -40.33
C GLN A 23 -19.93 1.19 -41.33
N SER A 24 -18.86 0.52 -40.86
CA SER A 24 -18.22 -0.60 -41.57
C SER A 24 -17.26 -1.37 -40.63
N ALA A 25 -17.33 -2.69 -40.67
CA ALA A 25 -16.50 -3.63 -39.92
C ALA A 25 -15.33 -4.15 -40.78
N SER A 26 -14.14 -4.39 -40.18
CA SER A 26 -13.15 -5.41 -40.61
C SER A 26 -11.88 -5.45 -39.71
N PRO A 27 -11.05 -6.52 -39.77
CA PRO A 27 -10.61 -7.24 -38.58
C PRO A 27 -9.08 -7.25 -38.28
N HIS A 28 -8.75 -7.87 -37.14
CA HIS A 28 -7.46 -8.44 -36.71
C HIS A 28 -6.26 -7.52 -36.45
N THR A 29 -5.94 -7.34 -35.17
CA THR A 29 -4.59 -7.64 -34.67
C THR A 29 -4.68 -8.02 -33.20
N ALA A 30 -4.42 -9.29 -32.90
CA ALA A 30 -4.30 -9.77 -31.54
C ALA A 30 -3.03 -9.16 -30.93
N VAL A 31 -3.21 -8.21 -30.01
CA VAL A 31 -2.12 -7.76 -29.14
C VAL A 31 -1.83 -8.90 -28.17
N THR A 32 -0.66 -9.50 -28.36
CA THR A 32 -0.04 -10.43 -27.42
C THR A 32 0.02 -9.75 -26.07
N ARG A 33 -0.77 -10.24 -25.11
CA ARG A 33 -0.73 -9.80 -23.72
C ARG A 33 0.68 -10.06 -23.19
N GLU A 34 1.33 -9.01 -22.72
CA GLU A 34 2.56 -9.12 -21.94
C GLU A 34 2.28 -9.98 -20.70
N ASP A 35 3.08 -11.04 -20.53
CA ASP A 35 3.08 -11.90 -19.36
C ASP A 35 3.46 -11.05 -18.13
N THR A 36 2.44 -10.60 -17.42
CA THR A 36 2.60 -10.05 -16.07
C THR A 36 3.13 -11.18 -15.18
N PRO A 37 4.23 -10.99 -14.43
CA PRO A 37 4.74 -12.03 -13.54
C PRO A 37 3.64 -12.47 -12.58
N SER A 38 3.28 -13.75 -12.66
CA SER A 38 2.25 -14.38 -11.86
C SER A 38 2.54 -14.16 -10.38
N GLN A 39 1.63 -13.47 -9.68
CA GLN A 39 1.69 -13.31 -8.23
C GLN A 39 1.87 -14.69 -7.56
N PRO A 40 2.77 -14.83 -6.58
CA PRO A 40 2.89 -16.06 -5.83
C PRO A 40 1.61 -16.27 -5.03
N ARG A 41 0.76 -17.18 -5.52
CA ARG A 41 -0.43 -17.64 -4.82
C ARG A 41 0.04 -18.52 -3.66
N THR A 42 0.14 -17.91 -2.48
CA THR A 42 0.50 -18.62 -1.25
C THR A 42 -0.70 -19.43 -0.78
N GLU A 43 -0.86 -20.64 -1.33
CA GLU A 43 -1.75 -21.66 -0.75
C GLU A 43 -1.26 -21.99 0.67
N GLY A 44 -1.96 -21.46 1.69
CA GLY A 44 -1.75 -21.79 3.10
C GLY A 44 -1.65 -20.62 4.09
N THR A 45 -1.60 -19.37 3.66
CA THR A 45 -1.67 -18.18 4.54
C THR A 45 -3.02 -17.50 4.35
N GLU A 46 -3.96 -17.78 5.25
CA GLU A 46 -5.37 -17.41 5.07
C GLU A 46 -5.62 -15.89 5.01
N TRP A 47 -4.69 -15.04 5.46
CA TRP A 47 -4.80 -13.58 5.32
C TRP A 47 -3.43 -12.94 5.11
N VAL A 48 -3.20 -12.40 3.91
CA VAL A 48 -2.07 -11.50 3.61
C VAL A 48 -2.67 -10.16 3.22
N LEU A 49 -2.34 -9.13 3.99
CA LEU A 49 -2.70 -7.75 3.70
C LEU A 49 -1.64 -7.17 2.76
N HIS A 50 -2.05 -6.74 1.57
CA HIS A 50 -1.18 -6.09 0.60
C HIS A 50 -1.15 -4.60 0.88
N LEU A 51 0.02 -4.06 1.21
CA LEU A 51 0.16 -2.65 1.61
C LEU A 51 0.72 -1.80 0.46
N THR A 52 1.69 -2.36 -0.26
CA THR A 52 2.25 -1.76 -1.49
C THR A 52 2.69 -2.89 -2.42
N SER A 53 3.14 -2.54 -3.64
CA SER A 53 3.64 -3.50 -4.63
C SER A 53 4.70 -4.49 -4.10
N ARG A 54 5.45 -4.12 -3.06
CA ARG A 54 6.52 -4.94 -2.49
C ARG A 54 6.43 -5.15 -0.97
N LEU A 55 5.46 -4.55 -0.29
CA LEU A 55 5.28 -4.65 1.16
C LEU A 55 3.94 -5.30 1.50
N PHE A 56 4.01 -6.35 2.30
CA PHE A 56 2.88 -7.17 2.72
C PHE A 56 2.89 -7.33 4.23
N PHE A 57 1.73 -7.59 4.81
CA PHE A 57 1.56 -7.94 6.22
C PHE A 57 0.82 -9.27 6.37
N THR A 58 1.23 -10.10 7.34
CA THR A 58 0.52 -11.34 7.65
C THR A 58 0.66 -11.73 9.12
N LEU A 59 -0.24 -12.60 9.57
CA LEU A 59 -0.17 -13.21 10.89
C LEU A 59 0.17 -14.69 10.75
N LEU A 60 1.23 -15.10 11.44
CA LEU A 60 1.69 -16.48 11.49
C LEU A 60 1.27 -17.13 12.81
N ARG A 61 1.12 -18.45 12.82
CA ARG A 61 0.66 -19.16 14.02
C ARG A 61 1.72 -19.25 15.10
N ASN A 62 2.97 -19.46 14.69
CA ASN A 62 4.12 -19.68 15.56
C ASN A 62 5.42 -19.64 14.75
N GLU A 63 6.54 -19.77 15.45
CA GLU A 63 7.88 -19.79 14.85
C GLU A 63 8.08 -20.93 13.85
N ASP A 64 7.58 -22.13 14.16
CA ASP A 64 7.69 -23.29 13.25
C ASP A 64 7.02 -23.02 11.89
N GLU A 65 5.86 -22.36 11.90
CA GLU A 65 5.19 -21.92 10.67
C GLU A 65 6.03 -20.88 9.92
N THR A 66 6.64 -19.93 10.64
CA THR A 66 7.54 -18.94 10.05
C THR A 66 8.72 -19.59 9.32
N VAL A 67 9.38 -20.56 9.96
CA VAL A 67 10.49 -21.30 9.35
C VAL A 67 10.03 -22.08 8.12
N ARG A 68 8.84 -22.71 8.16
CA ARG A 68 8.27 -23.40 7.00
C ARG A 68 8.00 -22.44 5.85
N GLN A 69 7.39 -21.28 6.11
CA GLN A 69 7.06 -20.28 5.10
C GLN A 69 8.32 -19.71 4.44
N ILE A 70 9.35 -19.36 5.23
CA ILE A 70 10.65 -18.89 4.71
C ILE A 70 11.29 -19.92 3.78
N ARG A 71 11.25 -21.21 4.14
CA ARG A 71 11.81 -22.29 3.31
C ARG A 71 11.00 -22.54 2.04
N LYS A 72 9.67 -22.44 2.13
CA LYS A 72 8.76 -22.68 1.01
C LYS A 72 8.82 -21.57 -0.03
N TYR A 73 9.01 -20.32 0.39
CA TYR A 73 8.93 -19.14 -0.47
C TYR A 73 10.19 -18.26 -0.36
N PRO A 74 11.32 -18.66 -0.98
CA PRO A 74 12.59 -17.94 -0.85
C PRO A 74 12.57 -16.54 -1.50
N VAL A 75 11.60 -16.23 -2.36
CA VAL A 75 11.40 -14.87 -2.90
C VAL A 75 10.86 -13.89 -1.85
N LEU A 76 10.16 -14.41 -0.83
CA LEU A 76 9.64 -13.62 0.28
C LEU A 76 10.75 -13.38 1.30
N PHE A 77 10.82 -12.16 1.82
CA PHE A 77 11.67 -11.80 2.93
C PHE A 77 10.78 -11.50 4.14
N TYR A 78 10.68 -12.47 5.04
CA TYR A 78 9.91 -12.33 6.28
C TYR A 78 10.73 -11.58 7.32
N PHE A 79 10.11 -10.60 7.97
CA PHE A 79 10.69 -9.89 9.10
C PHE A 79 9.59 -9.47 10.09
N SER A 80 9.97 -9.35 11.35
CA SER A 80 9.14 -8.82 12.42
C SER A 80 9.93 -7.73 13.16
N ASN A 81 9.26 -7.00 14.04
CA ASN A 81 9.88 -5.94 14.82
C ASN A 81 9.24 -5.93 16.22
N PRO A 82 10.02 -5.94 17.31
CA PRO A 82 9.49 -5.94 18.69
C PRO A 82 8.83 -4.62 19.10
N LEU A 83 8.97 -3.53 18.33
CA LEU A 83 8.47 -2.20 18.68
C LEU A 83 6.97 -2.16 19.04
N ALA A 84 6.14 -3.02 18.45
CA ALA A 84 4.71 -3.10 18.78
C ALA A 84 4.42 -3.58 20.22
N GLU A 85 5.38 -4.25 20.84
CA GLU A 85 5.32 -4.75 22.23
C GLU A 85 5.85 -3.73 23.24
N MET A 86 6.44 -2.63 22.79
CA MET A 86 7.03 -1.60 23.67
C MET A 86 6.03 -0.66 24.32
N TYR A 87 4.72 -0.88 24.15
CA TYR A 87 3.73 -0.11 24.87
C TYR A 87 3.75 -0.48 26.35
N GLU A 88 3.83 0.53 27.22
CA GLU A 88 3.74 0.37 28.67
C GLU A 88 2.33 0.79 29.13
N PRO A 89 1.46 -0.17 29.54
CA PRO A 89 0.12 0.14 30.03
C PRO A 89 0.13 0.95 31.31
N PHE A 90 -0.77 1.93 31.42
CA PHE A 90 -1.07 2.57 32.70
C PHE A 90 -2.13 1.79 33.50
N CYS A 91 -3.09 1.20 32.79
CA CYS A 91 -4.22 0.43 33.29
C CYS A 91 -4.50 -0.76 32.34
N GLU A 92 -5.69 -0.81 31.73
CA GLU A 92 -6.10 -1.82 30.74
C GLU A 92 -5.89 -1.34 29.28
N ASP A 93 -5.29 -0.18 29.10
CA ASP A 93 -4.84 0.34 27.82
C ASP A 93 -3.72 -0.52 27.22
N PHE A 94 -3.67 -0.58 25.90
CA PHE A 94 -2.68 -1.38 25.18
C PHE A 94 -2.01 -0.62 24.02
N GLY A 95 -2.39 0.63 23.80
CA GLY A 95 -1.90 1.39 22.67
C GLY A 95 -2.70 2.66 22.35
N PRO A 96 -2.35 3.31 21.22
CA PRO A 96 -1.23 2.96 20.34
C PRO A 96 0.14 3.27 20.99
N VAL A 97 1.20 2.68 20.45
CA VAL A 97 2.58 3.02 20.83
C VAL A 97 2.87 4.51 20.69
N ASN A 98 3.79 5.02 21.51
CA ASN A 98 4.14 6.43 21.50
C ASN A 98 4.91 6.83 20.22
N ILE A 99 5.00 8.15 19.96
CA ILE A 99 5.60 8.69 18.73
C ILE A 99 7.09 8.33 18.56
N SER A 100 7.84 8.14 19.65
CA SER A 100 9.25 7.72 19.55
C SER A 100 9.37 6.33 18.93
N VAL A 101 8.48 5.40 19.32
CA VAL A 101 8.38 4.07 18.74
C VAL A 101 7.96 4.13 17.27
N VAL A 102 7.04 5.04 16.91
CA VAL A 102 6.65 5.28 15.51
C VAL A 102 7.84 5.73 14.67
N CYS A 103 8.61 6.71 15.12
CA CYS A 103 9.79 7.19 14.40
C CYS A 103 10.83 6.07 14.19
N GLN A 104 11.12 5.29 15.23
CA GLN A 104 12.04 4.14 15.14
C GLN A 104 11.54 3.10 14.14
N PHE A 105 10.24 2.79 14.17
CA PHE A 105 9.66 1.84 13.22
C PHE A 105 9.76 2.34 11.77
N CYS A 106 9.46 3.61 11.53
CA CYS A 106 9.58 4.22 10.21
C CYS A 106 11.02 4.17 9.70
N GLU A 107 12.01 4.49 10.53
CA GLU A 107 13.42 4.39 10.16
C GLU A 107 13.83 2.96 9.81
N ASP A 108 13.47 1.99 10.65
CA ASP A 108 13.75 0.56 10.42
C ASP A 108 13.10 0.04 9.14
N LEU A 109 11.83 0.37 8.91
CA LEU A 109 11.08 -0.11 7.76
C LEU A 109 11.57 0.56 6.47
N ARG A 110 11.85 1.88 6.50
CA ARG A 110 12.46 2.61 5.37
C ARG A 110 13.80 1.99 4.99
N ALA A 111 14.64 1.69 5.98
CA ALA A 111 15.95 1.07 5.74
C ALA A 111 15.80 -0.29 5.02
N ARG A 112 14.78 -1.08 5.33
CA ARG A 112 14.49 -2.37 4.67
C ARG A 112 13.90 -2.19 3.27
N VAL A 113 12.93 -1.30 3.11
CA VAL A 113 12.28 -1.02 1.81
C VAL A 113 13.29 -0.49 0.79
N CYS A 114 14.25 0.32 1.25
CA CYS A 114 15.31 0.89 0.42
C CYS A 114 16.58 0.04 0.34
N ASP A 115 16.66 -1.14 0.99
CA ASP A 115 17.87 -1.97 0.98
C ASP A 115 18.08 -2.60 -0.42
N PRO A 116 19.19 -2.29 -1.13
CA PRO A 116 19.46 -2.85 -2.46
C PRO A 116 19.56 -4.39 -2.45
N ARG A 117 19.94 -5.00 -1.33
CA ARG A 117 20.01 -6.46 -1.19
C ARG A 117 18.63 -7.12 -1.22
N LEU A 118 17.57 -6.33 -0.98
CA LEU A 118 16.18 -6.77 -0.94
C LEU A 118 15.38 -6.32 -2.16
N GLU A 119 16.01 -5.64 -3.14
CA GLU A 119 15.34 -5.04 -4.32
C GLU A 119 14.45 -6.04 -5.08
N ASN A 120 14.91 -7.28 -5.24
CA ASN A 120 14.19 -8.35 -5.95
C ASN A 120 13.37 -9.26 -5.02
N ARG A 121 13.10 -8.82 -3.80
CA ARG A 121 12.36 -9.56 -2.78
C ARG A 121 11.05 -8.84 -2.46
N MET A 122 10.03 -9.63 -2.13
CA MET A 122 8.80 -9.11 -1.51
C MET A 122 8.96 -9.14 0.00
N LEU A 123 8.74 -8.00 0.63
CA LEU A 123 8.90 -7.77 2.06
C LEU A 123 7.62 -8.16 2.76
N VAL A 124 7.69 -9.11 3.70
CA VAL A 124 6.55 -9.57 4.48
C VAL A 124 6.80 -9.25 5.95
N PHE A 125 6.17 -8.17 6.42
CA PHE A 125 6.11 -7.89 7.85
C PHE A 125 5.15 -8.89 8.50
N TYR A 126 5.58 -9.60 9.53
CA TYR A 126 4.73 -10.60 10.17
C TYR A 126 4.65 -10.40 11.68
N GLY A 127 3.48 -10.71 12.23
CA GLY A 127 3.25 -10.91 13.66
C GLY A 127 2.75 -12.32 13.95
N TYR A 128 2.55 -12.63 15.23
CA TYR A 128 1.94 -13.89 15.64
C TYR A 128 0.46 -13.73 15.95
N ALA A 129 -0.35 -14.65 15.44
CA ALA A 129 -1.76 -14.75 15.78
C ALA A 129 -1.93 -15.07 17.27
N GLY A 130 -3.00 -14.55 17.88
CA GLY A 130 -3.33 -14.80 19.29
C GLY A 130 -3.01 -13.63 20.23
N ASN A 131 -2.35 -12.57 19.76
CA ASN A 131 -2.20 -11.33 20.51
C ASN A 131 -2.81 -10.13 19.74
N ALA A 132 -4.10 -9.89 19.96
CA ALA A 132 -4.84 -8.83 19.27
C ALA A 132 -4.33 -7.42 19.60
N GLN A 133 -3.85 -7.21 20.82
CA GLN A 133 -3.33 -5.92 21.28
C GLN A 133 -2.03 -5.55 20.56
N VAL A 134 -1.07 -6.48 20.51
CA VAL A 134 0.18 -6.30 19.76
C VAL A 134 -0.11 -6.17 18.27
N THR A 135 -1.02 -6.98 17.73
CA THR A 135 -1.44 -6.88 16.32
C THR A 135 -1.99 -5.50 15.99
N ALA A 136 -2.82 -4.90 16.86
CA ALA A 136 -3.35 -3.56 16.68
C ALA A 136 -2.21 -2.51 16.63
N ASN A 137 -1.22 -2.61 17.52
CA ASN A 137 -0.04 -1.73 17.50
C ASN A 137 0.81 -1.93 16.24
N MET A 138 0.98 -3.17 15.76
CA MET A 138 1.70 -3.47 14.52
C MET A 138 1.02 -2.84 13.29
N VAL A 139 -0.31 -2.98 13.20
CA VAL A 139 -1.09 -2.37 12.12
C VAL A 139 -1.03 -0.85 12.23
N PHE A 140 -1.17 -0.28 13.42
CA PHE A 140 -1.00 1.16 13.64
C PHE A 140 0.36 1.66 13.14
N LEU A 141 1.45 0.97 13.48
CA LEU A 141 2.80 1.31 13.03
C LEU A 141 2.95 1.23 11.50
N LEU A 142 2.39 0.20 10.86
CA LEU A 142 2.37 0.09 9.40
C LEU A 142 1.62 1.26 8.77
N MET A 143 0.44 1.58 9.27
CA MET A 143 -0.39 2.68 8.77
C MET A 143 0.31 4.04 8.93
N ALA A 144 1.00 4.24 10.05
CA ALA A 144 1.83 5.43 10.26
C ALA A 144 2.96 5.51 9.22
N PHE A 145 3.64 4.40 8.91
CA PHE A 145 4.64 4.39 7.84
C PHE A 145 4.04 4.68 6.46
N LEU A 146 2.94 4.03 6.08
CA LEU A 146 2.32 4.27 4.76
C LEU A 146 1.94 5.75 4.55
N THR A 147 1.42 6.39 5.60
CA THR A 147 0.98 7.79 5.54
C THR A 147 2.15 8.78 5.66
N MET A 148 3.06 8.59 6.62
CA MET A 148 4.14 9.55 6.90
C MET A 148 5.32 9.42 5.94
N ASP A 149 5.67 8.19 5.55
CA ASP A 149 6.86 7.90 4.75
C ASP A 149 6.56 7.74 3.26
N LEU A 150 5.46 7.07 2.92
CA LEU A 150 5.08 6.87 1.52
C LEU A 150 4.12 7.93 1.00
N GLY A 151 3.63 8.82 1.88
CA GLY A 151 2.72 9.91 1.52
C GLY A 151 1.36 9.42 1.04
N MET A 152 0.96 8.18 1.36
CA MET A 152 -0.36 7.66 1.04
C MET A 152 -1.42 8.41 1.85
N SER A 153 -2.57 8.65 1.24
CA SER A 153 -3.74 9.09 1.97
C SER A 153 -4.20 8.01 2.96
N VAL A 154 -4.99 8.41 3.97
CA VAL A 154 -5.52 7.47 4.97
C VAL A 154 -6.44 6.45 4.30
N GLU A 155 -7.21 6.88 3.30
CA GLU A 155 -8.12 6.05 2.52
C GLU A 155 -7.36 4.99 1.71
N GLU A 156 -6.26 5.37 1.06
CA GLU A 156 -5.41 4.43 0.30
C GLU A 156 -4.68 3.44 1.21
N ALA A 157 -4.24 3.88 2.39
CA ALA A 157 -3.56 2.99 3.33
C ALA A 157 -4.53 1.99 3.97
N ALA A 158 -5.82 2.34 4.10
CA ALA A 158 -6.84 1.53 4.77
C ALA A 158 -7.69 0.65 3.84
N SER A 159 -7.49 0.76 2.52
CA SER A 159 -8.21 0.00 1.47
C SER A 159 -7.62 -1.39 1.23
#